data_AF-A0A354H0F2-F1
#
_entry.id   AF-A0A354H0F2-F1
#
_cell.length_a   1.000
_cell.length_b   1.000
_cell.length_c   1.000
_cell.angle_alpha   90.00
_cell.angle_beta   90.00
_cell.angle_gamma   90.00
#
_symmetry.space_group_name_H-M   'P 1'
#
loop_
_entity.id
_entity.type
_entity.pdbx_description
1 polymer ?
#
loop_
_entity_poly.entity_id
_entity_poly.type
_entity_poly.pdbx_seq_one_letter_code
_entity_poly.pdbx_strand_id
1 'polypeptide(L)'
;MAARPYPWYEAVSGDDLEQGDVLEACPVFQPPEELATGESLSPIFDFEDRDIIVMTQTCDLVAGREKVGTVVFCPVWLLAVYTKGYLATSKGREEIRRGNVPAYHMLAACELAGLERGVRVVDFRQLFSLPLGFVRKRADLTAPRLRLLPPYREHLAQAFARYFMRIGLPVDIPSFR
;
A
#
# COMPACT_ATOMS: atom_id res chain seq x y z
N MET A 1 -1.49 -31.53 -17.72
CA MET A 1 -0.59 -30.36 -17.57
C MET A 1 -1.08 -29.58 -16.37
N ALA A 2 -0.28 -29.43 -15.32
CA ALA A 2 -0.64 -28.53 -14.22
C ALA A 2 -0.72 -27.10 -14.79
N ALA A 3 -1.81 -26.39 -14.51
CA ALA A 3 -1.94 -24.99 -14.90
C ALA A 3 -0.75 -24.22 -14.30
N ARG A 4 -0.05 -23.42 -15.12
CA ARG A 4 0.97 -22.52 -14.59
C ARG A 4 0.29 -21.58 -13.59
N PRO A 5 0.86 -21.37 -12.39
CA PRO A 5 0.30 -20.42 -11.44
C PRO A 5 0.22 -19.04 -12.08
N TYR A 6 -0.82 -18.29 -11.73
CA TYR A 6 -1.04 -16.93 -12.25
C TYR A 6 0.14 -16.03 -11.86
N PRO A 7 0.70 -15.20 -12.78
CA PRO A 7 1.77 -14.27 -12.45
C PRO A 7 1.19 -13.12 -11.62
N TRP A 8 1.34 -13.17 -10.31
CA TRP A 8 0.84 -12.14 -9.40
C TRP A 8 1.60 -10.81 -9.48
N TYR A 9 2.84 -10.86 -9.99
CA TYR A 9 3.77 -9.75 -9.99
C TYR A 9 4.46 -9.60 -11.34
N GLU A 10 4.84 -8.38 -11.65
CA GLU A 10 5.86 -8.07 -12.64
C GLU A 10 6.97 -7.20 -12.02
N ALA A 11 8.13 -7.17 -12.68
CA ALA A 11 9.24 -6.31 -12.34
C ALA A 11 9.20 -5.06 -13.22
N VAL A 12 9.13 -3.88 -12.61
CA VAL A 12 9.06 -2.59 -13.33
C VAL A 12 10.21 -1.68 -12.94
N SER A 13 10.56 -0.74 -13.82
CA SER A 13 11.67 0.21 -13.65
C SER A 13 11.25 1.60 -14.10
N GLY A 14 12.01 2.62 -13.72
CA GLY A 14 11.70 4.02 -14.02
C GLY A 14 10.75 4.66 -13.00
N ASP A 15 10.31 5.87 -13.31
CA ASP A 15 9.54 6.74 -12.41
C ASP A 15 8.01 6.65 -12.58
N ASP A 16 7.53 5.89 -13.57
CA ASP A 16 6.11 5.58 -13.74
C ASP A 16 5.57 4.93 -12.46
N LEU A 17 4.33 5.22 -12.08
CA LEU A 17 3.73 4.70 -10.84
C LEU A 17 2.32 4.18 -11.12
N GLU A 18 2.04 2.98 -10.63
CA GLU A 18 0.71 2.39 -10.67
C GLU A 18 0.24 1.95 -9.28
N GLN A 19 -1.08 1.83 -9.12
CA GLN A 19 -1.66 1.19 -7.96
C GLN A 19 -1.14 -0.25 -7.84
N GLY A 20 -0.67 -0.62 -6.65
CA GLY A 20 -0.06 -1.91 -6.41
C GLY A 20 1.45 -1.96 -6.62
N ASP A 21 2.12 -0.86 -6.97
CA ASP A 21 3.58 -0.77 -6.91
C ASP A 21 4.06 -0.87 -5.46
N VAL A 22 5.10 -1.67 -5.23
CA VAL A 22 5.73 -1.83 -3.93
C VAL A 22 7.05 -1.08 -3.91
N LEU A 23 7.21 -0.16 -2.96
CA LEU A 23 8.47 0.52 -2.66
C LEU A 23 9.02 -0.03 -1.35
N GLU A 24 10.14 -0.74 -1.43
CA GLU A 24 10.79 -1.36 -0.28
C GLU A 24 11.75 -0.39 0.41
N ALA A 25 11.85 -0.52 1.74
CA ALA A 25 12.64 0.38 2.58
C ALA A 25 12.43 1.86 2.20
N CYS A 26 11.17 2.29 2.03
CA CYS A 26 10.85 3.67 1.73
C CYS A 26 10.80 4.46 3.05
N PRO A 27 11.50 5.60 3.17
CA PRO A 27 11.39 6.41 4.37
C PRO A 27 9.98 7.01 4.41
N VAL A 28 9.31 6.81 5.53
CA VAL A 28 8.01 7.42 5.84
C VAL A 28 8.17 8.31 7.07
N PHE A 29 7.54 9.48 7.02
CA PHE A 29 7.68 10.52 8.04
C PHE A 29 6.41 10.59 8.88
N GLN A 30 6.56 10.78 10.18
CA GLN A 30 5.45 11.09 11.08
C GLN A 30 5.69 12.47 11.70
N PRO A 31 4.65 13.32 11.79
CA PRO A 31 4.80 14.60 12.47
C PRO A 31 5.10 14.36 13.95
N PRO A 32 6.12 15.03 14.53
CA PRO A 32 6.43 14.93 15.94
C PRO A 32 5.29 15.56 16.78
N GLU A 33 5.04 15.04 17.99
CA GLU A 33 3.93 15.48 18.85
C GLU A 33 4.05 16.96 19.24
N GLU A 34 5.28 17.46 19.38
CA GLU A 34 5.61 18.85 19.73
C GLU A 34 5.16 19.84 18.65
N LEU A 35 4.90 19.38 17.42
CA LEU A 35 4.35 20.24 16.38
C LEU A 35 2.92 20.69 16.69
N ALA A 36 2.18 19.91 17.50
CA ALA A 36 0.78 20.21 17.83
C ALA A 36 0.64 21.49 18.70
N THR A 37 1.66 21.83 19.49
CA THR A 37 1.63 23.04 20.34
C THR A 37 2.04 24.30 19.59
N GLY A 38 2.66 24.16 18.40
CA GLY A 38 3.17 25.29 17.61
C GLY A 38 4.39 25.98 18.23
N GLU A 39 4.98 25.40 19.29
CA GLU A 39 6.13 25.97 20.00
C GLU A 39 7.45 25.78 19.23
N SER A 40 7.48 24.82 18.30
CA SER A 40 8.65 24.57 17.45
C SER A 40 8.46 25.16 16.05
N LEU A 41 9.21 26.23 15.76
CA LEU A 41 9.27 26.85 14.43
C LEU A 41 10.12 26.03 13.43
N SER A 42 10.84 25.02 13.91
CA SER A 42 11.72 24.16 13.09
C SER A 42 11.70 22.73 13.65
N PRO A 43 10.57 22.02 13.53
CA PRO A 43 10.45 20.64 13.97
C PRO A 43 11.42 19.74 13.21
N ILE A 44 12.04 18.80 13.91
CA ILE A 44 12.82 17.72 13.33
C ILE A 44 11.87 16.56 13.09
N PHE A 45 11.85 16.05 11.87
CA PHE A 45 11.06 14.87 11.52
C PHE A 45 11.96 13.64 11.55
N ASP A 46 11.63 12.69 12.41
CA ASP A 46 12.17 11.34 12.29
C ASP A 46 11.46 10.61 11.15
N PHE A 47 12.19 9.67 10.55
CA PHE A 47 11.65 8.77 9.54
C PHE A 47 11.92 7.33 9.94
N GLU A 48 11.04 6.43 9.49
CA GLU A 48 11.29 5.00 9.52
C GLU A 48 11.29 4.44 8.10
N ASP A 49 12.17 3.47 7.83
CA ASP A 49 12.12 2.73 6.58
C ASP A 49 11.00 1.69 6.63
N ARG A 50 10.12 1.74 5.64
CA ARG A 50 8.93 0.89 5.56
C ARG A 50 8.73 0.37 4.15
N ASP A 51 8.45 -0.91 4.02
CA ASP A 51 7.90 -1.46 2.78
C ASP A 51 6.46 -0.97 2.64
N ILE A 52 6.17 -0.26 1.55
CA ILE A 52 4.88 0.36 1.30
C ILE A 52 4.35 -0.03 -0.07
N ILE A 53 3.02 -0.12 -0.19
CA ILE A 53 2.33 -0.39 -1.45
C ILE A 53 1.44 0.79 -1.83
N VAL A 54 1.50 1.19 -3.10
CA VAL A 54 0.70 2.31 -3.65
C VAL A 54 -0.77 1.94 -3.63
N MET A 55 -1.58 2.77 -2.97
CA MET A 55 -3.04 2.64 -2.92
C MET A 55 -3.76 3.65 -3.81
N THR A 56 -3.15 4.80 -4.10
CA THR A 56 -3.71 5.77 -5.05
C THR A 56 -3.97 5.11 -6.41
N GLN A 57 -5.11 5.44 -7.03
CA GLN A 57 -5.50 4.86 -8.31
C GLN A 57 -4.54 5.28 -9.42
N THR A 58 -4.19 4.34 -10.31
CA THR A 58 -3.29 4.60 -11.45
C THR A 58 -3.73 5.78 -12.31
N CYS A 59 -5.05 5.95 -12.53
CA CYS A 59 -5.59 7.02 -13.37
C CYS A 59 -5.40 8.44 -12.79
N ASP A 60 -5.01 8.55 -11.52
CA ASP A 60 -4.68 9.81 -10.86
C ASP A 60 -3.16 10.11 -10.88
N LEU A 61 -2.33 9.11 -11.21
CA LEU A 61 -0.86 9.17 -11.16
C LEU A 61 -0.20 9.33 -12.54
N VAL A 62 -0.97 9.24 -13.63
CA VAL A 62 -0.48 9.29 -15.01
C VAL A 62 0.37 10.55 -15.25
N ALA A 63 1.59 10.35 -15.75
CA ALA A 63 2.53 11.44 -16.02
C ALA A 63 1.95 12.49 -16.98
N GLY A 64 2.06 13.78 -16.60
CA GLY A 64 1.53 14.91 -17.34
C GLY A 64 0.00 15.09 -17.26
N ARG A 65 -0.69 14.24 -16.49
CA ARG A 65 -2.14 14.29 -16.22
C ARG A 65 -2.46 13.96 -14.76
N GLU A 66 -1.52 14.25 -13.87
CA GLU A 66 -1.63 13.98 -12.45
C GLU A 66 -2.82 14.73 -11.86
N LYS A 67 -3.64 14.04 -11.08
CA LYS A 67 -4.80 14.65 -10.38
C LYS A 67 -4.53 14.85 -8.90
N VAL A 68 -3.40 14.34 -8.40
CA VAL A 68 -3.02 14.40 -7.00
C VAL A 68 -1.58 14.89 -6.84
N GLY A 69 -1.32 15.69 -5.81
CA GLY A 69 0.04 16.09 -5.42
C GLY A 69 0.73 15.10 -4.47
N THR A 70 -0.03 14.16 -3.92
CA THR A 70 0.40 13.23 -2.88
C THR A 70 -0.09 11.82 -3.21
N VAL A 71 0.75 10.82 -2.95
CA VAL A 71 0.42 9.41 -3.13
C VAL A 71 0.11 8.79 -1.77
N VAL A 72 -0.94 7.98 -1.71
CA VAL A 72 -1.38 7.24 -0.52
C VAL A 72 -0.85 5.82 -0.57
N PHE A 73 -0.40 5.33 0.57
CA PHE A 73 0.16 4.00 0.73
C PHE A 73 -0.37 3.29 1.97
N CYS A 74 -0.28 1.96 1.96
CA CYS A 74 -0.34 1.14 3.16
C CYS A 74 1.01 0.44 3.38
N PRO A 75 1.41 0.16 4.64
CA PRO A 75 2.57 -0.67 4.91
C PRO A 75 2.33 -2.13 4.52
N VAL A 76 3.43 -2.79 4.16
CA VAL A 76 3.50 -4.21 3.82
C VAL A 76 4.43 -4.90 4.80
N TRP A 77 4.00 -6.04 5.34
CA TRP A 77 4.75 -6.81 6.33
C TRP A 77 4.96 -8.24 5.85
N LEU A 78 6.15 -8.81 6.05
CA LEU A 78 6.34 -10.25 5.88
C LEU A 78 5.44 -11.00 6.86
N LEU A 79 4.64 -11.95 6.38
CA LEU A 79 3.74 -12.72 7.24
C LEU A 79 4.51 -13.48 8.35
N ALA A 80 5.76 -13.84 8.07
CA ALA A 80 6.64 -14.54 9.00
C ALA A 80 6.97 -13.73 10.27
N VAL A 81 6.86 -12.39 10.26
CA VAL A 81 7.13 -11.55 11.45
C VAL A 81 6.05 -11.72 12.52
N TYR A 82 4.86 -12.16 12.14
CA TYR A 82 3.75 -12.43 13.06
C TYR A 82 3.95 -13.80 13.72
N THR A 83 4.71 -13.81 14.81
CA THR A 83 5.04 -15.01 15.60
C THR A 83 4.11 -15.22 16.81
N LYS A 84 3.28 -14.21 17.15
CA LYS A 84 2.32 -14.25 18.26
C LYS A 84 0.96 -13.72 17.81
N GLY A 85 -0.08 -14.02 18.60
CA GLY A 85 -1.44 -13.56 18.36
C GLY A 85 -2.15 -14.27 17.19
N TYR A 86 -3.29 -13.72 16.77
CA TYR A 86 -4.17 -14.36 15.79
C TYR A 86 -3.49 -14.66 14.44
N LEU A 87 -2.66 -13.73 13.97
CA LEU A 87 -1.93 -13.80 12.69
C LEU A 87 -0.83 -14.88 12.65
N ALA A 88 -0.40 -15.36 13.81
CA ALA A 88 0.54 -16.48 13.90
C ALA A 88 -0.13 -17.84 13.68
N THR A 89 -1.45 -17.92 13.84
CA THR A 89 -2.21 -19.18 13.74
C THR A 89 -2.59 -19.51 12.30
N SER A 90 -2.67 -20.80 11.95
CA SER A 90 -3.14 -21.25 10.63
C SER A 90 -4.55 -20.73 10.32
N LYS A 91 -5.43 -20.70 11.33
CA LYS A 91 -6.79 -20.14 11.19
C LYS A 91 -6.74 -18.66 10.82
N GLY A 92 -5.96 -17.84 11.54
CA GLY A 92 -5.87 -16.42 11.26
C GLY A 92 -5.30 -16.13 9.88
N ARG A 93 -4.26 -16.86 9.48
CA ARG A 93 -3.67 -16.75 8.13
C ARG A 93 -4.67 -17.10 7.03
N GLU A 94 -5.44 -18.17 7.21
CA GLU A 94 -6.47 -18.57 6.25
C GLU A 94 -7.60 -17.55 6.17
N GLU A 95 -8.02 -16.97 7.30
CA GLU A 95 -9.07 -15.95 7.31
C GLU A 95 -8.62 -14.66 6.59
N ILE A 96 -7.35 -14.25 6.69
CA ILE A 96 -6.84 -13.12 5.88
C ILE A 96 -6.79 -13.50 4.40
N ARG A 97 -6.31 -14.71 4.08
CA ARG A 97 -6.24 -15.20 2.69
C ARG A 97 -7.62 -15.17 2.03
N ARG A 98 -8.67 -15.48 2.80
CA ARG A 98 -10.07 -15.42 2.37
C ARG A 98 -10.68 -14.01 2.37
N GLY A 99 -9.97 -13.01 2.92
CA GLY A 99 -10.46 -11.63 3.04
C GLY A 99 -11.44 -11.41 4.20
N ASN A 100 -11.52 -12.33 5.16
CA ASN A 100 -12.43 -12.26 6.31
C ASN A 100 -11.90 -11.40 7.46
N VAL A 101 -10.67 -10.89 7.36
CA VAL A 101 -10.10 -9.95 8.32
C VAL A 101 -9.94 -8.60 7.60
N PRO A 102 -10.93 -7.70 7.66
CA PRO A 102 -11.01 -6.53 6.77
C PRO A 102 -9.81 -5.58 6.86
N ALA A 103 -9.15 -5.52 8.02
CA ALA A 103 -7.98 -4.68 8.25
C ALA A 103 -6.73 -5.11 7.47
N TYR A 104 -6.70 -6.32 6.90
CA TYR A 104 -5.54 -6.89 6.25
C TYR A 104 -5.84 -7.43 4.87
N HIS A 105 -4.83 -7.42 4.00
CA HIS A 105 -4.88 -8.07 2.69
C HIS A 105 -3.62 -8.91 2.46
N MET A 106 -3.77 -10.19 2.12
CA MET A 106 -2.62 -11.08 1.91
C MET A 106 -2.05 -10.91 0.50
N LEU A 107 -0.74 -10.71 0.45
CA LEU A 107 0.09 -10.72 -0.75
C LEU A 107 0.79 -12.08 -0.89
N ALA A 108 0.65 -12.73 -2.04
CA ALA A 108 1.29 -14.00 -2.36
C ALA A 108 2.83 -13.86 -2.32
N ALA A 109 3.52 -14.99 -2.23
CA ALA A 109 4.96 -14.98 -2.43
C ALA A 109 5.28 -14.56 -3.88
N CYS A 110 6.40 -13.87 -4.05
CA CYS A 110 6.95 -13.56 -5.36
C CYS A 110 8.13 -14.50 -5.65
N GLU A 111 8.15 -15.09 -6.84
CA GLU A 111 9.20 -16.01 -7.31
C GLU A 111 9.99 -15.43 -8.48
N LEU A 112 9.85 -14.13 -8.77
CA LEU A 112 10.64 -13.47 -9.80
C LEU A 112 12.11 -13.44 -9.35
N ALA A 113 13.01 -13.90 -10.24
CA ALA A 113 14.43 -13.99 -9.94
C ALA A 113 15.01 -12.62 -9.53
N GLY A 114 15.67 -12.58 -8.37
CA GLY A 114 16.25 -11.35 -7.79
C GLY A 114 15.24 -10.44 -7.07
N LEU A 115 13.94 -10.76 -7.12
CA LEU A 115 12.86 -10.05 -6.42
C LEU A 115 12.00 -11.02 -5.59
N GLU A 116 12.59 -12.14 -5.16
CA GLU A 116 11.90 -13.17 -4.41
C GLU A 116 11.44 -12.62 -3.06
N ARG A 117 10.16 -12.80 -2.74
CA ARG A 117 9.60 -12.35 -1.46
C ARG A 117 8.68 -13.44 -0.91
N GLY A 118 8.73 -13.62 0.41
CA GLY A 118 7.76 -14.48 1.10
C GLY A 118 6.35 -13.90 1.05
N VAL A 119 5.38 -14.66 1.58
CA VAL A 119 4.01 -14.16 1.76
C VAL A 119 4.04 -12.91 2.64
N ARG A 120 3.31 -11.88 2.21
CA ARG A 120 3.23 -10.58 2.87
C ARG A 120 1.78 -10.23 3.21
N VAL A 121 1.60 -9.22 4.06
CA VAL A 121 0.31 -8.70 4.48
C VAL A 121 0.34 -7.18 4.39
N VAL A 122 -0.62 -6.61 3.66
CA VAL A 122 -0.90 -5.17 3.69
C VAL A 122 -1.77 -4.88 4.90
N ASP A 123 -1.42 -3.85 5.67
CA ASP A 123 -2.18 -3.41 6.85
C ASP A 123 -2.88 -2.08 6.56
N PHE A 124 -4.21 -2.12 6.43
CA PHE A 124 -5.02 -0.96 6.08
C PHE A 124 -5.28 -0.01 7.26
N ARG A 125 -4.88 -0.38 8.48
CA ARG A 125 -5.06 0.47 9.67
C ARG A 125 -4.10 1.65 9.70
N GLN A 126 -3.02 1.57 8.93
CA GLN A 126 -2.02 2.62 8.81
C GLN A 126 -1.98 3.12 7.37
N LEU A 127 -2.04 4.43 7.22
CA LEU A 127 -1.89 5.10 5.93
C LEU A 127 -0.69 6.02 5.99
N PHE A 128 0.14 5.94 4.96
CA PHE A 128 1.17 6.93 4.71
C PHE A 128 0.79 7.76 3.50
N SER A 129 1.24 9.00 3.48
CA SER A 129 1.10 9.86 2.32
C SER A 129 2.41 10.59 2.08
N LEU A 130 2.90 10.55 0.84
CA LEU A 130 4.18 11.15 0.45
C LEU A 130 3.99 12.00 -0.82
N PRO A 131 4.73 13.11 -0.96
CA PRO A 131 4.64 13.95 -2.15
C PRO A 131 4.96 13.16 -3.43
N LEU A 132 4.17 13.34 -4.49
CA LEU A 132 4.33 12.57 -5.73
C LEU A 132 5.74 12.67 -6.32
N GLY A 133 6.32 13.87 -6.33
CA GLY A 133 7.69 14.08 -6.83
C GLY A 133 8.76 13.35 -6.02
N PHE A 134 8.55 13.18 -4.71
CA PHE A 134 9.42 12.35 -3.86
C PHE A 134 9.32 10.87 -4.26
N VAL A 135 8.09 10.39 -4.41
CA VAL A 135 7.80 8.98 -4.71
C VAL A 135 8.35 8.58 -6.09
N ARG A 136 8.18 9.41 -7.12
CA ARG A 136 8.72 9.15 -8.46
C ARG A 136 10.25 9.01 -8.45
N LYS A 137 10.95 9.92 -7.76
CA LYS A 137 12.40 9.81 -7.58
C LYS A 137 12.78 8.52 -6.85
N ARG A 138 12.03 8.15 -5.80
CA ARG A 138 12.27 6.91 -5.07
C ARG A 138 12.06 5.67 -5.96
N ALA A 139 11.02 5.67 -6.79
CA ALA A 139 10.69 4.57 -7.70
C ALA A 139 11.78 4.35 -8.77
N ASP A 140 12.37 5.43 -9.27
CA ASP A 140 13.49 5.38 -10.21
C ASP A 140 14.78 4.84 -9.54
N LEU A 141 15.06 5.28 -8.30
CA LEU A 141 16.22 4.84 -7.51
C LEU A 141 16.14 3.37 -7.03
N THR A 142 14.95 2.78 -7.01
CA THR A 142 14.71 1.41 -6.46
C THR A 142 14.35 0.39 -7.54
N ALA A 143 14.67 0.67 -8.80
CA ALA A 143 14.43 -0.25 -9.89
C ALA A 143 15.39 -1.46 -9.87
N PRO A 144 14.93 -2.68 -10.22
CA PRO A 144 13.53 -3.01 -10.50
C PRO A 144 12.72 -3.19 -9.21
N ARG A 145 11.44 -2.82 -9.26
CA ARG A 145 10.48 -3.00 -8.15
C ARG A 145 9.31 -3.88 -8.55
N LEU A 146 8.58 -4.38 -7.56
CA LEU A 146 7.41 -5.23 -7.78
C LEU A 146 6.16 -4.37 -8.06
N ARG A 147 5.42 -4.74 -9.11
CA ARG A 147 4.07 -4.23 -9.42
C ARG A 147 3.08 -5.39 -9.38
N LEU A 148 1.93 -5.17 -8.74
CA LEU A 148 0.83 -6.14 -8.78
C LEU A 148 0.17 -6.15 -10.15
N LEU A 149 0.08 -7.33 -10.75
CA LEU A 149 -0.67 -7.54 -11.98
C LEU A 149 -2.17 -7.66 -11.68
N PRO A 150 -3.07 -7.27 -12.60
CA PRO A 150 -4.48 -7.65 -12.52
C PRO A 150 -4.64 -9.17 -12.41
N PRO A 151 -5.70 -9.73 -11.81
CA PRO A 151 -6.74 -9.04 -11.04
C PRO A 151 -6.28 -8.67 -9.62
N TYR A 152 -5.00 -8.84 -9.28
CA TYR A 152 -4.53 -8.75 -7.90
C TYR A 152 -4.67 -7.34 -7.35
N ARG A 153 -4.26 -6.33 -8.12
CA ARG A 153 -4.40 -4.93 -7.72
C ARG A 153 -5.87 -4.52 -7.57
N GLU A 154 -6.78 -5.05 -8.39
CA GLU A 154 -8.21 -4.79 -8.27
C GLU A 154 -8.77 -5.41 -6.97
N HIS A 155 -8.31 -6.62 -6.61
CA HIS A 155 -8.65 -7.22 -5.32
C HIS A 155 -8.12 -6.40 -4.13
N LEU A 156 -6.89 -5.90 -4.22
CA LEU A 156 -6.29 -5.02 -3.21
C LEU A 156 -7.13 -3.73 -3.06
N ALA A 157 -7.41 -3.06 -4.17
CA ALA A 157 -8.21 -1.83 -4.20
C ALA A 157 -9.61 -2.04 -3.63
N GLN A 158 -10.26 -3.15 -3.98
CA GLN A 158 -11.57 -3.50 -3.47
C GLN A 158 -11.54 -3.80 -1.96
N ALA A 159 -10.52 -4.51 -1.47
CA ALA A 159 -10.35 -4.80 -0.06
C ALA A 159 -10.13 -3.51 0.75
N PHE A 160 -9.30 -2.61 0.23
CA PHE A 160 -9.07 -1.28 0.81
C PHE A 160 -10.35 -0.47 0.90
N ALA A 161 -11.12 -0.40 -0.20
CA ALA A 161 -12.41 0.29 -0.23
C ALA A 161 -13.39 -0.28 0.80
N ARG A 162 -13.49 -1.63 0.90
CA ARG A 162 -14.35 -2.29 1.89
C ARG A 162 -13.98 -1.98 3.34
N TYR A 163 -12.71 -1.76 3.62
CA TYR A 163 -12.25 -1.45 4.97
C TYR A 163 -12.67 -0.05 5.43
N PHE A 164 -12.60 0.96 4.55
CA PHE A 164 -12.94 2.35 4.88
C PHE A 164 -14.39 2.73 4.62
N MET A 165 -15.06 2.06 3.66
CA MET A 165 -16.42 2.41 3.30
C MET A 165 -17.39 2.21 4.47
N ARG A 166 -18.39 3.08 4.52
CA ARG A 166 -19.59 2.88 5.33
C ARG A 166 -20.79 2.91 4.41
N ILE A 167 -21.88 2.29 4.83
CA ILE A 167 -23.15 2.40 4.13
C ILE A 167 -23.70 3.81 4.37
N GLY A 168 -23.81 4.59 3.29
CA GLY A 168 -24.45 5.90 3.33
C GLY A 168 -25.95 5.75 3.59
N LEU A 169 -26.49 6.55 4.51
CA LEU A 169 -27.93 6.67 4.71
C LEU A 169 -28.53 7.56 3.61
N PRO A 170 -29.81 7.36 3.21
CA PRO A 170 -30.42 8.04 2.07
C PRO A 170 -30.78 9.52 2.31
N VAL A 171 -30.20 10.16 3.33
CA VAL A 171 -30.42 11.57 3.63
C VAL A 171 -29.36 12.38 2.92
N ASP A 172 -29.78 13.29 2.04
CA ASP A 172 -28.88 14.10 1.20
C ASP A 172 -28.77 15.55 1.68
N ILE A 173 -27.72 16.24 1.23
CA ILE A 173 -27.50 17.66 1.48
C ILE A 173 -28.48 18.45 0.59
N PRO A 174 -29.23 19.43 1.13
CA PRO A 174 -30.10 20.27 0.31
C PRO A 174 -29.33 20.95 -0.83
N SER A 175 -29.99 21.13 -1.98
CA SER A 175 -29.40 21.84 -3.12
C SER A 175 -29.00 23.27 -2.75
N PHE A 176 -27.88 23.73 -3.30
CA PHE A 176 -27.50 25.14 -3.23
C PHE A 176 -28.58 26.01 -3.88
N ARG A 177 -28.92 27.15 -3.26
CA ARG A 177 -29.85 28.15 -3.82
C ARG A 177 -29.12 29.11 -4.73
#